data_AF-A0A9Q1GFJ3-F1
#
_entry.id   AF-A0A9Q1GFJ3-F1
#
_cell.length_a   1.000
_cell.length_b   1.000
_cell.length_c   1.000
_cell.angle_alpha   90.00
_cell.angle_beta   90.00
_cell.angle_gamma   90.00
#
_symmetry.space_group_name_H-M   'P 1'
#
loop_
_entity.id
_entity.type
_entity.pdbx_description
1 polymer ?
#
loop_
_entity_poly.entity_id
_entity_poly.type
_entity_poly.pdbx_seq_one_letter_code
_entity_poly.pdbx_strand_id
1 'polypeptide(L)' 'MMIIVVVTFAFCWLPYHVYFIVTGLNKRLNKWKFIQQVYLSVMWLAMSSTMYNPIIYFCVNS' A
#
# COMPACT_ATOMS: atom_id res chain seq x y z
N MET A 1 -16.65 -2.59 11.94
CA MET A 1 -16.34 -1.41 11.10
C MET A 1 -14.93 -0.86 11.32
N MET A 2 -14.54 -0.40 12.52
CA MET A 2 -13.20 0.20 12.72
C MET A 2 -12.01 -0.75 12.48
N ILE A 3 -12.11 -2.02 12.87
CA ILE A 3 -11.01 -3.00 12.67
C ILE A 3 -10.70 -3.21 11.18
N ILE A 4 -11.71 -3.21 10.31
CA ILE A 4 -11.52 -3.46 8.88
C ILE A 4 -10.78 -2.29 8.24
N VAL A 5 -11.11 -1.05 8.61
CA VAL A 5 -10.38 0.14 8.17
C VAL A 5 -8.91 0.08 8.58
N VAL A 6 -8.62 -0.33 9.82
CA VAL A 6 -7.24 -0.45 10.34
C VAL A 6 -6.48 -1.55 9.60
N VAL A 7 -7.11 -2.69 9.31
CA VAL A 7 -6.48 -3.80 8.57
C VAL A 7 -6.19 -3.39 7.12
N THR A 8 -7.14 -2.75 6.42
CA THR A 8 -6.93 -2.27 5.04
C THR A 8 -5.84 -1.20 4.98
N PHE A 9 -5.78 -0.31 5.96
CA PHE A 9 -4.72 0.68 6.08
C PHE A 9 -3.35 0.03 6.29
N ALA A 10 -3.24 -0.92 7.22
CA ALA A 10 -2.01 -1.66 7.47
C ALA A 10 -1.53 -2.45 6.25
N PHE A 11 -2.43 -3.15 5.54
CA PHE A 11 -2.09 -3.89 4.32
C PHE A 11 -1.65 -2.98 3.17
N CYS A 12 -2.27 -1.81 3.00
CA CYS A 12 -1.86 -0.85 1.96
C CYS A 12 -0.50 -0.21 2.25
N TRP A 13 -0.16 0.01 3.53
CA TRP A 13 1.08 0.68 3.93
C TRP A 13 2.28 -0.25 4.10
N LEU A 14 2.04 -1.52 4.41
CA LEU A 14 3.09 -2.54 4.57
C LEU A 14 4.04 -2.64 3.36
N PRO A 15 3.57 -2.75 2.09
CA PRO A 15 4.46 -2.83 0.94
C PRO A 15 5.29 -1.55 0.74
N TYR A 16 4.78 -0.38 1.14
CA TYR A 16 5.52 0.88 1.09
C TYR A 16 6.69 0.87 2.08
N HIS A 17 6.44 0.46 3.33
CA HIS A 17 7.50 0.33 4.34
C HIS A 17 8.54 -0.72 3.97
N VAL A 18 8.12 -1.88 3.45
CA VAL A 18 9.03 -2.92 2.94
C VAL A 18 9.89 -2.38 1.79
N TYR A 19 9.28 -1.65 0.85
CA TYR A 19 10.00 -1.02 -0.26
C TYR A 19 11.06 -0.02 0.23
N PHE A 20 10.73 0.81 1.23
CA PHE A 20 11.66 1.79 1.81
C PHE A 20 12.86 1.12 2.51
N ILE A 21 12.61 0.04 3.27
CA ILE A 21 13.66 -0.72 3.96
C ILE A 21 14.58 -1.41 2.95
N VAL A 22 14.01 -2.04 1.91
CA VAL A 22 14.77 -2.77 0.88
C VAL A 22 15.61 -1.81 0.02
N THR A 23 15.07 -0.66 -0.38
CA THR A 23 15.82 0.35 -1.13
C THR A 23 16.89 1.04 -0.27
N GLY A 24 16.66 1.21 1.04
CA GLY A 24 17.65 1.72 1.98
C GLY A 24 18.84 0.78 2.20
N LEU A 25 18.59 -0.53 2.33
CA LEU A 25 19.63 -1.55 2.52
C LEU A 25 20.40 -1.84 1.23
N ASN A 26 19.75 -1.81 0.06
CA ASN A 26 20.35 -2.16 -1.21
C ASN A 26 20.18 -1.05 -2.26
N LYS A 27 21.04 -0.03 -2.19
CA LYS A 27 21.15 1.02 -3.23
C LYS A 27 21.37 0.48 -4.65
N ARG A 28 21.87 -0.75 -4.80
CA ARG A 28 22.10 -1.41 -6.10
C ARG A 28 20.78 -1.78 -6.81
N LEU A 29 19.71 -2.05 -6.07
CA LEU A 29 18.37 -2.28 -6.63
C LEU A 29 17.74 -0.99 -7.17
N ASN A 30 18.15 0.18 -6.70
CA ASN A 30 17.64 1.47 -7.20
C ASN A 30 18.00 1.73 -8.69
N LYS A 31 19.00 1.03 -9.24
CA LYS A 31 19.33 1.09 -10.68
C LYS A 31 18.47 0.19 -11.55
N TRP A 32 17.58 -0.63 -10.98
CA TRP A 32 16.69 -1.49 -11.77
C TRP A 32 15.50 -0.69 -12.32
N LYS A 33 15.29 -0.78 -13.63
CA LYS A 33 14.13 -0.16 -14.32
C LYS A 33 12.78 -0.54 -13.72
N PHE A 34 12.65 -1.75 -13.19
CA PHE A 34 11.43 -2.23 -12.56
C PHE A 34 11.09 -1.56 -11.22
N ILE A 35 12.05 -0.90 -10.57
CA ILE A 35 11.82 -0.25 -9.28
C ILE A 35 10.74 0.85 -9.39
N GLN A 36 10.70 1.54 -10.54
CA GLN A 36 9.72 2.59 -10.82
C GLN A 36 8.30 2.03 -10.95
N GLN A 37 8.13 0.87 -11.61
CA GLN A 37 6.82 0.23 -11.75
C GLN A 37 6.32 -0.27 -10.39
N VAL A 38 7.19 -0.88 -9.58
CA VAL A 38 6.85 -1.34 -8.23
C VAL A 38 6.44 -0.17 -7.34
N TYR A 39 7.18 0.95 -7.38
CA TYR A 39 6.82 2.15 -6.64
C TYR A 39 5.44 2.69 -7.07
N LEU A 40 5.18 2.77 -8.37
CA LEU A 40 3.91 3.25 -8.91
C LEU A 40 2.73 2.36 -8.48
N SER A 41 2.90 1.03 -8.53
CA SER A 41 1.89 0.07 -8.09
C SER A 41 1.62 0.18 -6.59
N VAL A 42 2.65 0.33 -5.76
CA VAL A 42 2.50 0.50 -4.31
C VAL A 42 1.85 1.84 -3.97
N MET A 43 2.23 2.92 -4.65
CA MET A 43 1.59 4.23 -4.49
C MET A 43 0.12 4.19 -4.90
N TRP A 44 -0.19 3.51 -6.00
CA TRP A 44 -1.56 3.34 -6.47
C TRP A 44 -2.42 2.58 -5.46
N LEU A 45 -1.89 1.48 -4.92
CA LEU A 45 -2.56 0.66 -3.90
C LEU A 45 -2.79 1.44 -2.60
N ALA A 46 -1.82 2.27 -2.19
CA ALA A 46 -1.98 3.20 -1.08
C ALA A 46 -3.07 4.26 -1.34
N MET A 47 -3.15 4.81 -2.56
CA MET A 47 -4.20 5.76 -2.94
C MET A 47 -5.60 5.12 -2.88
N SER A 48 -5.71 3.85 -3.31
CA SER A 48 -6.96 3.08 -3.28
C SER A 48 -7.50 2.83 -1.86
N SER A 49 -6.68 2.96 -0.81
CA SER A 49 -7.11 2.84 0.59
C SER A 49 -8.26 3.78 0.98
N THR A 50 -8.30 4.97 0.36
CA THR A 50 -9.38 5.95 0.59
C THR A 50 -10.69 5.57 -0.08
N MET A 51 -10.65 4.79 -1.16
CA MET A 51 -11.84 4.28 -1.85
C MET A 51 -12.43 3.02 -1.19
N TYR A 52 -11.62 2.27 -0.44
CA TYR A 52 -12.13 1.12 0.32
C TYR A 52 -13.01 1.53 1.51
N ASN A 53 -12.84 2.72 2.07
CA ASN A 53 -13.70 3.22 3.15
C ASN A 53 -15.19 3.12 2.79
N PRO A 54 -15.72 3.83 1.76
CA PRO A 54 -17.15 3.77 1.43
C PRO A 54 -17.63 2.35 1.06
N ILE A 55 -16.79 1.51 0.47
CA ILE A 55 -17.11 0.11 0.16
C ILE A 55 -17.25 -0.72 1.45
N ILE A 56 -16.36 -0.52 2.43
CA ILE A 56 -16.43 -1.16 3.75
C ILE A 56 -17.67 -0.68 4.50
N TYR A 57 -18.01 0.62 4.43
CA TYR A 57 -19.25 1.16 5.00
C TYR A 57 -20.47 0.50 4.35
N PHE A 58 -20.50 0.29 3.04
CA PHE A 58 -21.61 -0.36 2.34
C PHE A 58 -21.74 -1.87 2.64
N CYS A 59 -20.64 -2.62 2.67
CA CYS A 59 -20.68 -4.08 2.86
C CYS A 59 -20.81 -4.52 4.32
N VAL A 60 -20.32 -3.73 5.28
CA VAL A 60 -20.26 -4.11 6.70
C VAL A 60 -21.37 -3.43 7.51
N ASN A 61 -22.01 -2.39 6.97
CA ASN A 61 -23.19 -1.75 7.54
C ASN A 61 -24.42 -2.15 6.70
N SER A 62 -24.76 -3.43 6.76
CA SER A 62 -26.08 -3.93 6.38
C SER A 62 -26.90 -4.23 7.62
#